data_AF-A0A931V0H8-F1
#
_entry.id   AF-A0A931V0H8-F1
#
_cell.length_a   1.000
_cell.length_b   1.000
_cell.length_c   1.000
_cell.angle_alpha   90.00
_cell.angle_beta   90.00
_cell.angle_gamma   90.00
#
_symmetry.space_group_name_H-M   'P 1'
#
loop_
_entity.id
_entity.type
_entity.pdbx_description
1 polymer ?
#
loop_
_entity_poly.entity_id
_entity_poly.type
_entity_poly.pdbx_seq_one_letter_code
_entity_poly.pdbx_strand_id
1 'polypeptide(L)'
;MTLRVVVWDATDVGRFRAGHDGPCHDGPCHDGNGGTADVHFGLSPAWWAGAKLHALARRVAPRWRAAGVAPRWRAEVEGVEYQSRGVRSWGEAARFAVSCARAAQAPLAELQVWGHGGWGFMDLGETRLDRGALARSSELAGDLDALRDVLADGAQVWLRCCSAFGGRAGRAFAPALSARLSTRVVGHTYVIHALQSGTHSLSPGDRTDWPLEEGVVMKDGEPARAKTSGPLQPRTIGCLRLDLPRGW
;
A
#
# COMPACT_ATOMS: atom_id res chain seq x y z
N MET A 1 19.94 10.96 8.31
CA MET A 1 19.59 10.38 6.98
C MET A 1 18.38 9.49 7.18
N THR A 2 17.35 9.63 6.36
CA THR A 2 16.11 8.85 6.49
C THR A 2 15.99 7.88 5.31
N LEU A 3 15.66 6.63 5.59
CA LEU A 3 15.49 5.61 4.55
C LEU A 3 14.02 5.52 4.13
N ARG A 4 13.77 5.42 2.82
CA ARG A 4 12.48 5.08 2.25
C ARG A 4 12.59 3.82 1.40
N VAL A 5 11.66 2.90 1.57
CA VAL A 5 11.62 1.62 0.84
C VAL A 5 10.33 1.54 0.03
N VAL A 6 10.44 1.11 -1.23
CA VAL A 6 9.30 0.83 -2.09
C VAL A 6 9.35 -0.63 -2.54
N VAL A 7 8.32 -1.40 -2.23
CA VAL A 7 8.17 -2.77 -2.73
C VAL A 7 6.96 -2.87 -3.65
N TRP A 8 7.02 -3.78 -4.60
CA TRP A 8 5.89 -4.08 -5.48
C TRP A 8 5.71 -5.59 -5.66
N ASP A 9 4.48 -6.02 -5.90
CA ASP A 9 4.17 -7.42 -6.21
C ASP A 9 4.86 -7.84 -7.52
N ALA A 10 5.79 -8.79 -7.42
CA ALA A 10 6.53 -9.34 -8.55
C ALA A 10 5.80 -10.48 -9.27
N THR A 11 4.70 -10.98 -8.73
CA THR A 11 3.88 -12.00 -9.40
C THR A 11 3.01 -11.39 -10.51
N ASP A 12 2.71 -10.11 -10.39
CA ASP A 12 1.91 -9.35 -11.34
C ASP A 12 2.57 -9.13 -12.70
N VAL A 13 3.90 -9.02 -12.74
CA VAL A 13 4.62 -8.86 -14.00
C VAL A 13 4.56 -10.11 -14.89
N GLY A 14 4.21 -11.27 -14.33
CA GLY A 14 4.06 -12.53 -15.05
C GLY A 14 2.67 -12.73 -15.67
N ARG A 15 1.60 -12.30 -14.97
CA ARG A 15 0.21 -12.56 -15.40
C ARG A 15 -0.15 -11.88 -16.73
N PHE A 16 0.45 -10.74 -17.05
CA PHE A 16 0.26 -10.07 -18.36
C PHE A 16 0.80 -10.83 -19.56
N ARG A 17 1.79 -11.70 -19.37
CA ARG A 17 2.39 -12.44 -20.49
C ARG A 17 1.62 -13.70 -20.85
N ALA A 18 0.78 -14.20 -19.94
CA ALA A 18 0.15 -15.51 -20.08
C ALA A 18 -1.30 -15.47 -20.60
N GLY A 19 -1.92 -14.30 -20.78
CA GLY A 19 -3.31 -14.20 -21.26
C GLY A 19 -4.31 -14.99 -20.42
N HIS A 20 -4.01 -15.21 -19.13
CA HIS A 20 -4.81 -16.05 -18.25
C HIS A 20 -5.88 -15.21 -17.55
N ASP A 21 -7.10 -15.28 -18.07
CA ASP A 21 -8.36 -14.90 -17.40
C ASP A 21 -8.79 -15.98 -16.39
N GLY A 22 -7.86 -16.46 -15.57
CA GLY A 22 -8.18 -17.45 -14.53
C GLY A 22 -8.97 -16.81 -13.39
N PRO A 23 -10.04 -17.45 -12.88
CA PRO A 23 -10.79 -16.94 -11.74
C PRO A 23 -9.87 -16.83 -10.52
N CYS A 24 -9.87 -15.67 -9.89
CA CYS A 24 -9.19 -15.46 -8.61
C CYS A 24 -9.94 -16.25 -7.52
N HIS A 25 -9.19 -16.82 -6.58
CA HIS A 25 -9.69 -17.82 -5.64
C HIS A 25 -10.84 -17.31 -4.76
N ASP A 26 -12.01 -17.92 -4.94
CA ASP A 26 -13.18 -17.90 -4.06
C ASP A 26 -12.88 -18.63 -2.73
N GLY A 27 -11.96 -18.10 -1.92
CA GLY A 27 -11.72 -18.61 -0.58
C GLY A 27 -12.84 -18.13 0.37
N PRO A 28 -13.65 -19.02 0.97
CA PRO A 28 -14.63 -18.61 1.97
C PRO A 28 -13.92 -18.01 3.18
N CYS A 29 -14.21 -16.75 3.48
CA CYS A 29 -13.83 -16.12 4.73
C CYS A 29 -14.74 -16.70 5.83
N HIS A 30 -14.16 -17.29 6.87
CA HIS A 30 -14.89 -17.92 7.99
C HIS A 30 -15.53 -16.91 8.97
N ASP A 31 -15.71 -15.66 8.56
CA ASP A 31 -16.24 -14.58 9.37
C ASP A 31 -17.64 -14.27 8.82
N GLY A 32 -18.65 -14.99 9.32
CA GLY A 32 -20.02 -15.00 8.76
C GLY A 32 -20.81 -13.68 8.83
N ASN A 33 -20.26 -12.54 8.41
CA ASN A 33 -21.00 -11.27 8.31
C ASN A 33 -20.37 -10.18 7.41
N GLY A 34 -19.56 -10.53 6.41
CA GLY A 34 -19.00 -9.54 5.49
C GLY A 34 -18.79 -10.10 4.09
N GLY A 35 -19.71 -9.79 3.18
CA GLY A 35 -19.51 -10.09 1.76
C GLY A 35 -18.22 -9.44 1.27
N THR A 36 -17.27 -10.26 0.82
CA THR A 36 -16.11 -9.79 0.07
C THR A 36 -16.61 -9.49 -1.33
N ALA A 37 -16.74 -8.21 -1.69
CA ALA A 37 -16.92 -7.90 -3.10
C ALA A 37 -15.57 -8.11 -3.79
N ASP A 38 -15.48 -9.16 -4.59
CA ASP A 38 -14.34 -9.39 -5.46
C ASP A 38 -14.21 -8.23 -6.45
N VAL A 39 -13.04 -7.60 -6.41
CA VAL A 39 -12.70 -6.53 -7.33
C VAL A 39 -11.85 -7.14 -8.44
N HIS A 40 -12.50 -7.63 -9.50
CA HIS A 40 -11.80 -8.10 -10.69
C HIS A 40 -11.27 -6.94 -11.52
N PHE A 41 -9.96 -6.70 -11.52
CA PHE A 41 -9.29 -5.95 -12.58
C PHE A 41 -7.86 -6.46 -12.80
N GLY A 42 -7.55 -6.80 -14.05
CA GLY A 42 -6.16 -6.84 -14.52
C GLY A 42 -5.54 -5.46 -14.36
N LEU A 43 -4.36 -5.37 -13.77
CA LEU A 43 -3.63 -4.11 -13.60
C LEU A 43 -3.54 -3.35 -14.92
N SER A 44 -3.98 -2.10 -14.95
CA SER A 44 -3.63 -1.27 -16.10
C SER A 44 -2.10 -1.09 -16.18
N PRO A 45 -1.49 -1.04 -17.38
CA PRO A 45 -0.09 -0.67 -17.60
C PRO A 45 0.39 0.58 -16.84
N ALA A 46 -0.53 1.42 -16.37
CA ALA A 46 -0.26 2.60 -15.55
C ALA A 46 0.39 2.29 -14.19
N TRP A 47 0.10 1.13 -13.58
CA TRP A 47 0.69 0.73 -12.30
C TRP A 47 2.17 0.37 -12.42
N TRP A 48 2.49 -0.44 -13.43
CA TRP A 48 3.87 -0.75 -13.79
C TRP A 48 4.60 0.49 -14.29
N ALA A 49 3.94 1.34 -15.07
CA ALA A 49 4.49 2.62 -15.47
C ALA A 49 4.75 3.52 -14.26
N GLY A 50 3.89 3.54 -13.24
CA GLY A 50 4.10 4.26 -11.99
C GLY A 50 5.33 3.75 -11.22
N ALA A 51 5.41 2.44 -10.99
CA ALA A 51 6.58 1.82 -10.34
C ALA A 51 7.87 2.02 -11.16
N LYS A 52 7.80 1.91 -12.49
CA LYS A 52 8.93 2.16 -13.39
C LYS A 52 9.26 3.64 -13.54
N LEU A 53 8.30 4.54 -13.51
CA LEU A 53 8.52 6.00 -13.49
C LEU A 53 9.17 6.38 -12.17
N HIS A 54 8.76 5.77 -11.06
CA HIS A 54 9.43 5.90 -9.77
C HIS A 54 10.87 5.37 -9.82
N ALA A 55 11.10 4.26 -10.51
CA ALA A 55 12.45 3.73 -10.74
C ALA A 55 13.27 4.55 -11.74
N LEU A 56 12.64 5.12 -12.76
CA LEU A 56 13.26 5.91 -13.83
C LEU A 56 13.61 7.30 -13.32
N ALA A 57 12.74 7.93 -12.52
CA ALA A 57 13.01 9.18 -11.83
C ALA A 57 14.34 9.13 -11.06
N ARG A 58 14.69 7.97 -10.49
CA ARG A 58 16.01 7.74 -9.86
C ARG A 58 17.18 7.73 -10.85
N ARG A 59 17.00 7.17 -12.05
CA ARG A 59 18.05 7.06 -13.09
C ARG A 59 18.29 8.38 -13.84
N VAL A 60 17.26 9.19 -14.04
CA VAL A 60 17.41 10.51 -14.68
C VAL A 60 17.76 11.62 -13.70
N ALA A 61 17.60 11.43 -12.39
CA ALA A 61 17.97 12.44 -11.39
C ALA A 61 19.40 12.99 -11.56
N PRO A 62 20.46 12.20 -11.84
CA PRO A 62 21.81 12.72 -12.09
C PRO A 62 21.92 13.56 -13.38
N ARG A 63 21.23 13.16 -14.46
CA ARG A 63 21.23 13.90 -15.73
C ARG A 63 20.46 15.22 -15.62
N TRP A 64 19.37 15.22 -14.86
CA TRP A 64 18.63 16.43 -14.57
C TRP A 64 19.42 17.38 -13.67
N ARG A 65 20.30 16.88 -12.78
CA ARG A 65 21.23 17.71 -12.00
C ARG A 65 22.17 18.48 -12.93
N ALA A 66 22.72 17.82 -13.95
CA ALA A 66 23.60 18.44 -14.94
C ALA A 66 22.87 19.46 -15.84
N ALA A 67 21.56 19.30 -16.06
CA ALA A 67 20.78 20.13 -16.96
C ALA A 67 20.11 21.36 -16.33
N GLY A 68 20.30 21.63 -15.03
CA GLY A 68 19.70 22.81 -14.35
C GLY A 68 18.18 22.82 -14.22
N VAL A 69 17.46 21.84 -14.81
CA VAL A 69 16.01 21.70 -14.67
C VAL A 69 15.73 21.09 -13.29
N ALA A 70 15.32 21.91 -12.33
CA ALA A 70 14.92 21.49 -10.99
C ALA A 70 13.39 21.52 -10.88
N PRO A 71 12.69 20.39 -11.05
CA PRO A 71 11.27 20.37 -10.74
C PRO A 71 11.13 20.37 -9.20
N ARG A 72 10.05 20.98 -8.70
CA ARG A 72 9.78 21.32 -7.29
C ARG A 72 9.91 20.14 -6.29
N TRP A 73 10.04 18.90 -6.76
CA TRP A 73 10.41 17.71 -5.96
C TRP A 73 11.84 17.73 -5.42
N ARG A 74 12.70 18.70 -5.81
CA ARG A 74 14.14 18.71 -5.47
C ARG A 74 14.50 19.20 -4.05
N ALA A 75 13.71 20.07 -3.44
CA ALA A 75 14.10 20.71 -2.18
C ALA A 75 13.89 19.80 -0.95
N GLU A 76 13.17 18.69 -1.07
CA GLU A 76 12.85 17.75 0.03
C GLU A 76 13.72 16.49 0.09
N VAL A 77 14.70 16.32 -0.82
CA VAL A 77 15.38 15.02 -1.05
C VAL A 77 16.84 14.99 -0.58
N GLU A 78 17.36 16.08 -0.02
CA GLU A 78 18.66 16.02 0.67
C GLU A 78 18.54 15.14 1.92
N GLY A 79 19.38 14.10 2.01
CA GLY A 79 19.40 13.17 3.15
C GLY A 79 18.37 12.04 3.12
N VAL A 80 17.67 11.82 2.00
CA VAL A 80 16.73 10.69 1.81
C VAL A 80 17.32 9.63 0.89
N GLU A 81 17.48 8.41 1.38
CA GLU A 81 17.85 7.24 0.57
C GLU A 81 16.62 6.43 0.16
N TYR A 82 16.62 5.94 -1.07
CA TYR A 82 15.52 5.15 -1.63
C TYR A 82 15.99 3.76 -2.05
N GLN A 83 15.41 2.72 -1.46
CA GLN A 83 15.60 1.33 -1.86
C GLN A 83 14.31 0.77 -2.45
N SER A 84 14.42 -0.18 -3.38
CA SER A 84 13.21 -0.79 -3.93
C SER A 84 13.39 -2.18 -4.50
N ARG A 85 12.37 -3.04 -4.41
CA ARG A 85 12.42 -4.41 -4.92
C ARG A 85 11.03 -4.96 -5.25
N GLY A 86 10.97 -5.80 -6.29
CA GLY A 86 9.82 -6.66 -6.54
C GLY A 86 9.87 -7.88 -5.61
N VAL A 87 8.77 -8.16 -4.92
CA VAL A 87 8.65 -9.20 -3.89
C VAL A 87 7.48 -10.13 -4.19
N ARG A 88 7.54 -11.37 -3.70
CA ARG A 88 6.51 -12.40 -3.94
C ARG A 88 5.67 -12.74 -2.72
N SER A 89 5.97 -12.13 -1.58
CA SER A 89 5.22 -12.30 -0.35
C SER A 89 5.42 -11.15 0.62
N TRP A 90 4.54 -11.03 1.60
CA TRP A 90 4.65 -10.11 2.71
C TRP A 90 5.87 -10.37 3.59
N GLY A 91 6.23 -11.63 3.81
CA GLY A 91 7.46 -11.98 4.53
C GLY A 91 8.71 -11.51 3.78
N GLU A 92 8.75 -11.68 2.45
CA GLU A 92 9.85 -11.14 1.63
C GLU A 92 9.89 -9.60 1.69
N ALA A 93 8.72 -8.94 1.61
CA ALA A 93 8.60 -7.49 1.70
C ALA A 93 9.18 -6.94 3.02
N ALA A 94 8.76 -7.50 4.15
CA ALA A 94 9.21 -7.09 5.48
C ALA A 94 10.71 -7.34 5.66
N ARG A 95 11.21 -8.54 5.31
CA ARG A 95 12.64 -8.86 5.40
C ARG A 95 13.50 -7.96 4.54
N PHE A 96 13.04 -7.62 3.32
CA PHE A 96 13.75 -6.69 2.45
C PHE A 96 13.85 -5.30 3.10
N ALA A 97 12.74 -4.74 3.59
CA ALA A 97 12.74 -3.45 4.25
C ALA A 97 13.68 -3.41 5.48
N VAL A 98 13.64 -4.44 6.32
CA VAL A 98 14.53 -4.62 7.47
C VAL A 98 16.00 -4.70 7.04
N SER A 99 16.29 -5.46 5.98
CA SER A 99 17.66 -5.59 5.46
C SER A 99 18.21 -4.24 4.97
N CYS A 100 17.39 -3.42 4.31
CA CYS A 100 17.78 -2.09 3.86
C CYS A 100 18.08 -1.16 5.03
N ALA A 101 17.23 -1.14 6.06
CA ALA A 101 17.42 -0.32 7.25
C ALA A 101 18.73 -0.67 7.99
N ARG A 102 19.01 -1.99 8.13
CA ARG A 102 20.25 -2.47 8.76
C ARG A 102 21.49 -2.14 7.94
N ALA A 103 21.44 -2.35 6.62
CA ALA A 103 22.57 -2.08 5.73
C ALA A 103 22.91 -0.57 5.69
N ALA A 104 21.89 0.29 5.66
CA ALA A 104 22.07 1.74 5.70
C ALA A 104 22.41 2.28 7.10
N GLN A 105 22.33 1.44 8.14
CA GLN A 105 22.41 1.84 9.55
C GLN A 105 21.49 3.04 9.87
N ALA A 106 20.30 3.04 9.27
CA ALA A 106 19.36 4.16 9.34
C ALA A 106 17.93 3.64 9.51
N PRO A 107 17.10 4.29 10.35
CA PRO A 107 15.73 3.87 10.56
C PRO A 107 14.87 4.12 9.31
N LEU A 108 13.85 3.29 9.14
CA LEU A 108 12.94 3.34 8.02
C LEU A 108 11.85 4.39 8.25
N ALA A 109 11.91 5.50 7.52
CA ALA A 109 10.93 6.57 7.61
C ALA A 109 9.66 6.27 6.80
N GLU A 110 9.76 5.46 5.75
CA GLU A 110 8.61 5.11 4.91
C GLU A 110 8.78 3.75 4.25
N LEU A 111 7.71 2.95 4.28
CA LEU A 111 7.54 1.78 3.44
C LEU A 111 6.30 1.96 2.55
N GLN A 112 6.49 2.03 1.24
CA GLN A 112 5.38 1.94 0.28
C GLN A 112 5.28 0.53 -0.28
N VAL A 113 4.10 -0.05 -0.23
CA VAL A 113 3.83 -1.41 -0.72
C VAL A 113 2.81 -1.31 -1.83
N TRP A 114 3.18 -1.79 -3.03
CA TRP A 114 2.34 -1.75 -4.22
C TRP A 114 1.88 -3.17 -4.58
N GLY A 115 0.57 -3.37 -4.71
CA GLY A 115 0.01 -4.70 -4.96
C GLY A 115 -1.51 -4.66 -5.01
N HIS A 116 -2.13 -5.83 -4.83
CA HIS A 116 -3.59 -5.98 -4.88
C HIS A 116 -4.22 -5.82 -3.53
N GLY A 117 -5.49 -5.47 -3.51
CA GLY A 117 -6.22 -5.34 -2.26
C GLY A 117 -7.72 -5.40 -2.48
N GLY A 118 -8.41 -5.59 -1.37
CA GLY A 118 -9.85 -5.50 -1.26
C GLY A 118 -10.19 -5.01 0.14
N TRP A 119 -11.46 -5.07 0.52
CA TRP A 119 -11.88 -4.56 1.83
C TRP A 119 -11.20 -5.31 2.97
N GLY A 120 -10.30 -4.63 3.69
CA GLY A 120 -9.63 -5.15 4.88
C GLY A 120 -8.38 -5.99 4.63
N PHE A 121 -7.82 -5.99 3.40
CA PHE A 121 -6.60 -6.73 3.13
C PHE A 121 -5.76 -6.14 1.99
N MET A 122 -4.50 -6.59 1.92
CA MET A 122 -3.61 -6.41 0.78
C MET A 122 -2.87 -7.71 0.46
N ASP A 123 -2.84 -8.11 -0.80
CA ASP A 123 -2.14 -9.28 -1.29
C ASP A 123 -0.77 -8.91 -1.88
N LEU A 124 0.21 -9.80 -1.65
CA LEU A 124 1.50 -9.84 -2.32
C LEU A 124 1.82 -11.29 -2.69
N GLY A 125 1.79 -11.57 -3.98
CA GLY A 125 1.92 -12.92 -4.52
C GLY A 125 0.91 -13.89 -3.92
N GLU A 126 1.40 -14.89 -3.20
CA GLU A 126 0.57 -15.94 -2.58
C GLU A 126 0.18 -15.63 -1.13
N THR A 127 0.63 -14.49 -0.59
CA THR A 127 0.39 -14.13 0.81
C THR A 127 -0.51 -12.91 0.94
N ARG A 128 -1.34 -12.94 1.98
CA ARG A 128 -2.28 -11.89 2.33
C ARG A 128 -1.91 -11.22 3.65
N LEU A 129 -1.98 -9.89 3.68
CA LEU A 129 -1.96 -9.11 4.91
C LEU A 129 -3.37 -8.63 5.20
N ASP A 130 -4.04 -9.31 6.12
CA ASP A 130 -5.34 -8.98 6.69
C ASP A 130 -5.26 -9.00 8.22
N ARG A 131 -6.39 -8.92 8.93
CA ARG A 131 -6.39 -8.97 10.40
C ARG A 131 -5.84 -10.27 10.99
N GLY A 132 -6.04 -11.42 10.34
CA GLY A 132 -5.51 -12.70 10.79
C GLY A 132 -3.99 -12.73 10.71
N ALA A 133 -3.44 -12.20 9.61
CA ALA A 133 -2.01 -12.05 9.39
C ALA A 133 -1.32 -11.08 10.38
N LEU A 134 -2.08 -10.21 11.07
CA LEU A 134 -1.55 -9.34 12.13
C LEU A 134 -1.46 -10.02 13.50
N ALA A 135 -2.08 -11.19 13.67
CA ALA A 135 -2.05 -11.91 14.94
C ALA A 135 -0.61 -12.29 15.32
N ARG A 136 -0.32 -12.30 16.63
CA ARG A 136 0.98 -12.69 17.19
C ARG A 136 1.33 -14.16 16.94
N SER A 137 0.33 -14.99 16.64
CA SER A 137 0.47 -16.40 16.29
C SER A 137 0.59 -16.66 14.79
N SER A 138 0.49 -15.62 13.95
CA SER A 138 0.61 -15.78 12.49
C SER A 138 2.04 -16.09 12.07
N GLU A 139 2.21 -16.68 10.89
CA GLU A 139 3.53 -16.92 10.29
C GLU A 139 4.30 -15.62 10.03
N LEU A 140 3.60 -14.51 9.81
CA LEU A 140 4.20 -13.18 9.62
C LEU A 140 4.58 -12.48 10.92
N ALA A 141 4.28 -13.05 12.09
CA ALA A 141 4.48 -12.35 13.35
C ALA A 141 5.94 -11.90 13.56
N GLY A 142 6.91 -12.79 13.32
CA GLY A 142 8.33 -12.45 13.45
C GLY A 142 8.81 -11.41 12.44
N ASP A 143 8.35 -11.49 11.19
CA ASP A 143 8.69 -10.53 10.14
C ASP A 143 8.11 -9.13 10.43
N LEU A 144 6.87 -9.07 10.93
CA LEU A 144 6.20 -7.81 11.30
C LEU A 144 6.81 -7.19 12.56
N ASP A 145 7.29 -8.00 13.51
CA ASP A 145 8.04 -7.50 14.67
C ASP A 145 9.39 -6.91 14.26
N ALA A 146 10.15 -7.62 13.43
CA ALA A 146 11.41 -7.12 12.91
C ALA A 146 11.21 -5.83 12.10
N LEU A 147 10.13 -5.74 11.31
CA LEU A 147 9.78 -4.53 10.58
C LEU A 147 9.46 -3.37 11.53
N ARG A 148 8.60 -3.60 12.53
CA ARG A 148 8.27 -2.58 13.54
C ARG A 148 9.54 -2.02 14.19
N ASP A 149 10.47 -2.89 14.57
CA ASP A 149 11.66 -2.52 15.32
C ASP A 149 12.66 -1.66 14.52
N VAL A 150 12.52 -1.57 13.19
CA VAL A 150 13.36 -0.70 12.34
C VAL A 150 12.65 0.57 11.84
N LEU A 151 11.36 0.74 12.15
CA LEU A 151 10.63 1.94 11.77
C LEU A 151 11.09 3.15 12.59
N ALA A 152 11.25 4.29 11.93
CA ALA A 152 11.54 5.55 12.60
C ALA A 152 10.33 6.05 13.41
N ASP A 153 10.58 6.91 14.38
CA ASP A 153 9.51 7.70 15.02
C ASP A 153 8.79 8.54 13.96
N GLY A 154 7.47 8.40 13.90
CA GLY A 154 6.65 9.07 12.89
C GLY A 154 6.81 8.51 11.47
N ALA A 155 7.35 7.30 11.32
CA ALA A 155 7.37 6.59 10.05
C ALA A 155 5.95 6.37 9.49
N GLN A 156 5.89 5.99 8.21
CA GLN A 156 4.63 5.56 7.60
C GLN A 156 4.75 4.26 6.80
N VAL A 157 3.70 3.45 6.85
CA VAL A 157 3.53 2.27 6.00
C VAL A 157 2.32 2.49 5.09
N TRP A 158 2.57 2.62 3.80
CA TRP A 158 1.56 2.97 2.81
C TRP A 158 1.22 1.78 1.92
N LEU A 159 0.01 1.27 2.09
CA LEU A 159 -0.60 0.26 1.23
C LEU A 159 -1.18 0.91 -0.03
N ARG A 160 -0.41 0.85 -1.13
CA ARG A 160 -0.80 1.35 -2.46
C ARG A 160 -1.56 0.24 -3.20
N CYS A 161 -2.69 -0.16 -2.65
CA CYS A 161 -3.60 -1.16 -3.22
C CYS A 161 -5.06 -0.70 -3.17
N CYS A 162 -5.93 -1.41 -3.90
CA CYS A 162 -7.35 -1.09 -3.99
C CYS A 162 -8.07 -1.34 -2.66
N SER A 163 -8.86 -0.35 -2.21
CA SER A 163 -9.91 -0.49 -1.20
C SER A 163 -9.55 -1.14 0.15
N ALA A 164 -8.27 -1.26 0.50
CA ALA A 164 -7.82 -1.87 1.77
C ALA A 164 -8.50 -1.27 3.01
N PHE A 165 -8.84 0.01 2.97
CA PHE A 165 -9.50 0.73 4.08
C PHE A 165 -11.01 0.90 3.88
N GLY A 166 -11.56 0.39 2.78
CA GLY A 166 -12.99 0.48 2.45
C GLY A 166 -13.87 -0.45 3.30
N GLY A 167 -15.11 0.00 3.51
CA GLY A 167 -16.14 -0.78 4.20
C GLY A 167 -15.81 -1.12 5.66
N ARG A 168 -16.59 -2.06 6.23
CA ARG A 168 -16.45 -2.49 7.62
C ARG A 168 -15.11 -3.20 7.86
N ALA A 169 -14.70 -4.07 6.95
CA ALA A 169 -13.46 -4.83 7.06
C ALA A 169 -12.22 -3.89 7.03
N GLY A 170 -12.19 -2.92 6.11
CA GLY A 170 -11.12 -1.93 6.04
C GLY A 170 -11.02 -1.03 7.27
N ARG A 171 -12.17 -0.59 7.81
CA ARG A 171 -12.21 0.18 9.07
C ARG A 171 -11.74 -0.61 10.30
N ALA A 172 -11.85 -1.93 10.28
CA ALA A 172 -11.29 -2.80 11.32
C ALA A 172 -9.80 -3.11 11.09
N PHE A 173 -9.39 -3.26 9.83
CA PHE A 173 -8.02 -3.58 9.45
C PHE A 173 -7.05 -2.41 9.69
N ALA A 174 -7.39 -1.19 9.27
CA ALA A 174 -6.52 -0.02 9.42
C ALA A 174 -6.00 0.22 10.86
N PRO A 175 -6.85 0.30 11.91
CA PRO A 175 -6.38 0.47 13.28
C PRO A 175 -5.59 -0.74 13.78
N ALA A 176 -5.96 -1.96 13.37
CA ALA A 176 -5.21 -3.16 13.75
C ALA A 176 -3.79 -3.15 13.17
N LEU A 177 -3.64 -2.74 11.90
CA LEU A 177 -2.34 -2.64 11.25
C LEU A 177 -1.48 -1.55 11.89
N SER A 178 -2.06 -0.37 12.16
CA SER A 178 -1.37 0.72 12.83
C SER A 178 -0.88 0.32 14.22
N ALA A 179 -1.74 -0.34 15.01
CA ALA A 179 -1.37 -0.87 16.31
C ALA A 179 -0.26 -1.94 16.20
N ARG A 180 -0.37 -2.86 15.23
CA ARG A 180 0.59 -3.96 15.03
C ARG A 180 2.00 -3.47 14.72
N LEU A 181 2.10 -2.42 13.92
CA LEU A 181 3.37 -1.81 13.48
C LEU A 181 3.77 -0.60 14.33
N SER A 182 2.94 -0.20 15.30
CA SER A 182 3.15 0.97 16.16
C SER A 182 3.53 2.23 15.36
N THR A 183 2.93 2.40 14.19
CA THR A 183 3.28 3.44 13.22
C THR A 183 2.07 3.94 12.46
N ARG A 184 2.23 5.03 11.72
CA ARG A 184 1.20 5.57 10.85
C ARG A 184 1.01 4.68 9.64
N VAL A 185 -0.23 4.33 9.32
CA VAL A 185 -0.56 3.55 8.13
C VAL A 185 -1.34 4.41 7.15
N VAL A 186 -1.21 4.12 5.87
CA VAL A 186 -1.94 4.79 4.80
C VAL A 186 -2.56 3.74 3.88
N GLY A 187 -3.80 3.95 3.51
CA GLY A 187 -4.53 3.07 2.59
C GLY A 187 -5.62 3.82 1.85
N HIS A 188 -6.40 3.09 1.07
CA HIS A 188 -7.40 3.66 0.18
C HIS A 188 -8.77 2.99 0.37
N THR A 189 -9.87 3.75 0.24
CA THR A 189 -11.25 3.21 0.28
C THR A 189 -11.79 2.86 -1.12
N TYR A 190 -11.14 3.33 -2.20
CA TYR A 190 -11.55 3.14 -3.59
C TYR A 190 -10.66 2.14 -4.34
N VAL A 191 -11.15 1.65 -5.49
CA VAL A 191 -10.30 1.02 -6.51
C VAL A 191 -9.40 2.10 -7.10
N ILE A 192 -8.09 1.99 -6.90
CA ILE A 192 -7.12 3.02 -7.26
C ILE A 192 -6.38 2.68 -8.57
N HIS A 193 -5.91 3.70 -9.28
CA HIS A 193 -5.12 3.61 -10.52
C HIS A 193 -4.13 4.80 -10.56
N ALA A 194 -4.08 5.54 -11.68
CA ALA A 194 -3.35 6.81 -11.77
C ALA A 194 -3.85 7.84 -10.75
N LEU A 195 -5.14 7.78 -10.41
CA LEU A 195 -5.74 8.47 -9.28
C LEU A 195 -5.95 7.50 -8.13
N GLN A 196 -5.66 7.95 -6.92
CA GLN A 196 -5.80 7.18 -5.69
C GLN A 196 -6.73 7.94 -4.75
N SER A 197 -8.02 7.64 -4.87
CA SER A 197 -9.08 8.27 -4.10
C SER A 197 -9.29 7.61 -2.74
N GLY A 198 -9.92 8.35 -1.83
CA GLY A 198 -10.17 7.93 -0.46
C GLY A 198 -8.89 7.55 0.27
N THR A 199 -7.83 8.33 0.06
CA THR A 199 -6.56 8.15 0.77
C THR A 199 -6.76 8.58 2.21
N HIS A 200 -6.58 7.66 3.16
CA HIS A 200 -6.62 7.95 4.58
C HIS A 200 -5.34 7.50 5.27
N SER A 201 -4.93 8.28 6.24
CA SER A 201 -3.83 7.99 7.15
C SER A 201 -4.37 7.79 8.57
N LEU A 202 -3.80 6.83 9.29
CA LEU A 202 -4.20 6.51 10.66
C LEU A 202 -2.97 6.24 11.51
N SER A 203 -2.81 6.96 12.61
CA SER A 203 -1.75 6.73 13.60
C SER A 203 -2.22 5.79 14.71
N PRO A 204 -1.30 5.22 15.51
CA PRO A 204 -1.69 4.34 16.61
C PRO A 204 -2.60 5.08 17.61
N GLY A 205 -3.78 4.50 17.89
CA GLY A 205 -4.78 5.08 18.78
C GLY A 205 -5.82 5.97 18.10
N ASP A 206 -5.61 6.36 16.83
CA ASP A 206 -6.59 7.13 16.07
C ASP A 206 -7.85 6.28 15.78
N ARG A 207 -8.99 6.96 15.68
CA ARG A 207 -10.26 6.35 15.27
C ARG A 207 -10.48 6.59 13.77
N THR A 208 -11.07 5.61 13.10
CA THR A 208 -11.49 5.78 11.69
C THR A 208 -12.68 6.74 11.62
N ASP A 209 -12.53 7.82 10.85
CA ASP A 209 -13.50 8.91 10.71
C ASP A 209 -14.30 8.86 9.40
N TRP A 210 -13.85 8.08 8.41
CA TRP A 210 -14.53 7.96 7.13
C TRP A 210 -15.83 7.14 7.20
N PRO A 211 -16.85 7.49 6.38
CA PRO A 211 -18.10 6.73 6.28
C PRO A 211 -17.89 5.27 5.87
N LEU A 212 -18.79 4.37 6.27
CA LEU A 212 -18.75 2.96 5.84
C LEU A 212 -18.99 2.81 4.34
N GLU A 213 -19.74 3.74 3.77
CA GLU A 213 -20.17 3.80 2.37
C GLU A 213 -19.14 4.50 1.47
N GLU A 214 -18.08 5.07 2.06
CA GLU A 214 -17.01 5.68 1.29
C GLU A 214 -16.29 4.61 0.47
N GLY A 215 -16.17 4.85 -0.83
CA GLY A 215 -15.59 3.87 -1.74
C GLY A 215 -16.43 2.61 -1.95
N VAL A 216 -17.65 2.51 -1.39
CA VAL A 216 -18.53 1.33 -1.50
C VAL A 216 -19.80 1.66 -2.29
N VAL A 217 -20.16 0.79 -3.24
CA VAL A 217 -21.47 0.76 -3.90
C VAL A 217 -22.36 -0.20 -3.14
N MET A 218 -23.48 0.30 -2.62
CA MET A 218 -24.50 -0.49 -1.94
C MET A 218 -25.54 -0.99 -2.94
N LYS A 219 -26.00 -2.23 -2.78
CA LYS A 219 -27.14 -2.81 -3.50
C LYS A 219 -28.02 -3.53 -2.48
N ASP A 220 -29.30 -3.15 -2.43
CA ASP A 220 -30.27 -3.75 -1.50
C ASP A 220 -29.82 -3.70 -0.02
N GLY A 221 -29.10 -2.64 0.37
CA GLY A 221 -28.57 -2.47 1.73
C GLY A 221 -27.24 -3.16 1.99
N GLU A 222 -26.73 -3.96 1.04
CA GLU A 222 -25.49 -4.72 1.17
C GLU A 222 -24.35 -4.15 0.33
N PRO A 223 -23.08 -4.24 0.78
CA PRO A 223 -21.92 -3.87 -0.04
C PRO A 223 -21.82 -4.76 -1.29
N ALA A 224 -21.94 -4.15 -2.47
CA ALA A 224 -21.93 -4.89 -3.74
C ALA A 224 -20.59 -4.85 -4.46
N ARG A 225 -19.92 -3.69 -4.47
CA ARG A 225 -18.59 -3.51 -5.09
C ARG A 225 -17.92 -2.23 -4.62
N ALA A 226 -16.61 -2.14 -4.83
CA ALA A 226 -15.89 -0.89 -4.63
C ALA A 226 -16.16 0.13 -5.76
N LYS A 227 -16.17 1.42 -5.41
CA LYS A 227 -16.17 2.55 -6.36
C LYS A 227 -14.78 2.72 -6.96
N THR A 228 -14.71 3.14 -8.21
CA THR A 228 -13.44 3.50 -8.86
C THR A 228 -13.01 4.90 -8.48
N SER A 229 -11.70 5.10 -8.31
CA SER A 229 -11.11 6.41 -8.08
C SER A 229 -11.43 7.38 -9.21
N GLY A 230 -11.55 8.66 -8.86
CA GLY A 230 -11.85 9.74 -9.79
C GLY A 230 -11.47 11.09 -9.20
N PRO A 231 -11.34 12.14 -10.05
CA PRO A 231 -10.81 13.44 -9.60
C PRO A 231 -11.72 14.15 -8.59
N LEU A 232 -13.00 13.80 -8.55
CA LEU A 232 -14.00 14.38 -7.65
C LEU A 232 -14.25 13.53 -6.40
N GLN A 233 -13.53 12.41 -6.23
CA GLN A 233 -13.67 11.58 -5.03
C GLN A 233 -12.86 12.17 -3.87
N PRO A 234 -13.24 11.90 -2.61
CA PRO A 234 -12.55 12.40 -1.43
C PRO A 234 -11.06 12.07 -1.46
N ARG A 235 -10.23 12.98 -0.89
CA ARG A 235 -8.80 12.76 -0.62
C ARG A 235 -8.04 12.11 -1.78
N THR A 236 -8.32 12.57 -3.00
CA THR A 236 -7.73 12.01 -4.23
C THR A 236 -6.33 12.57 -4.47
N ILE A 237 -5.37 11.67 -4.66
CA ILE A 237 -4.00 12.00 -5.05
C ILE A 237 -3.63 11.31 -6.36
N GLY A 238 -2.54 11.76 -6.99
CA GLY A 238 -1.93 11.05 -8.12
C GLY A 238 -1.03 9.91 -7.65
N CYS A 239 -0.89 8.85 -8.44
CA CYS A 239 0.00 7.72 -8.18
C CYS A 239 1.50 8.08 -8.20
N LEU A 240 1.87 9.30 -8.56
CA LEU A 240 3.23 9.80 -8.48
C LEU A 240 3.49 10.60 -7.20
N ARG A 241 2.49 10.75 -6.32
CA ARG A 241 2.65 11.37 -5.01
C ARG A 241 3.57 10.49 -4.15
N LEU A 242 4.64 11.12 -3.64
CA LEU A 242 5.73 10.46 -2.89
C LEU A 242 5.60 10.63 -1.38
N ASP A 243 4.76 11.56 -0.94
CA ASP A 243 4.58 11.96 0.44
C ASP A 243 3.10 12.16 0.74
N LEU A 244 2.69 11.84 1.97
CA LEU A 244 1.35 12.15 2.45
C LEU A 244 1.46 13.00 3.73
N PRO A 245 0.86 14.21 3.75
CA PRO A 245 0.83 15.03 4.96
C PRO A 245 0.19 14.28 6.13
N ARG A 246 0.52 14.71 7.36
CA ARG A 246 -0.16 14.18 8.56
C ARG A 246 -1.64 14.59 8.54
N GLY A 247 -2.52 13.69 9.02
CA GLY A 247 -3.96 13.95 9.15
C GLY A 247 -4.76 13.88 7.84
N TRP A 248 -4.14 13.45 6.74
CA TRP A 248 -4.86 13.01 5.55
C TRP A 248 -5.56 11.69 5.77
#